data_AF-A0A812RXJ3-F1
#
_entry.id   AF-A0A812RXJ3-F1
#
_cell.length_a   1.000
_cell.length_b   1.000
_cell.length_c   1.000
_cell.angle_alpha   90.00
_cell.angle_beta   90.00
_cell.angle_gamma   90.00
#
_symmetry.space_group_name_H-M   'P 1'
#
loop_
_entity.id
_entity.type
_entity.pdbx_description
1 polymer ?
#
loop_
_entity_poly.entity_id
_entity_poly.type
_entity_poly.pdbx_seq_one_letter_code
_entity_poly.pdbx_strand_id
1 'polypeptide(L)'
;MALAFDGEALLAAGSNLIRSENGGKSWAALPVPAAVLGLATHPERPERLVAGLAAGGVALSEDGGRSWKTRSRGLAEGEVDAVAVAAGQPDVFYAAVRGDGLWKSEDAGGQWNLAIDRPWLDDVERDLLALASVDLATGMGGIWIYAGTPAGLTRVPDCFCRWQDVQPGDAMDALVAGDTPPSEAPLPRSEPVRALASALSAPETLYAALPSGVWMSRDGGVVWSHVAQGSASAVAVHPADEKRLIAVLDGVLKLSRDGGTNWTTLVTDQQTVASMGEMAAAELSREITIWRSPGCGCCDAYADYLKANGYQVTVIDDQNFDRRSVEAGVPEQGLGCHLAEIDGYYVSGLVPTPIIERLLTERPEIDGITLPGMPANAPGMAPEKTGTLKTYAFGEGGITVYSNE
;
A
#
# COMPACT_ATOMS: atom_id res chain seq x y z
N MET A 1 2.30 -6.03 1.21
CA MET A 1 3.18 -7.20 0.99
C MET A 1 3.38 -7.34 -0.50
N ALA A 2 4.61 -7.41 -0.98
CA ALA A 2 4.96 -7.66 -2.37
C ALA A 2 5.26 -9.15 -2.61
N LEU A 3 4.95 -9.66 -3.80
CA LEU A 3 5.23 -11.04 -4.22
C LEU A 3 6.05 -11.03 -5.50
N ALA A 4 6.93 -12.01 -5.67
CA ALA A 4 7.64 -12.22 -6.93
C ALA A 4 8.07 -13.68 -7.09
N PHE A 5 8.49 -14.01 -8.31
CA PHE A 5 9.22 -15.24 -8.62
C PHE A 5 10.67 -14.90 -8.99
N ASP A 6 11.64 -15.66 -8.50
CA ASP A 6 13.04 -15.63 -8.97
C ASP A 6 13.35 -17.01 -9.55
N GLY A 7 13.11 -17.17 -10.85
CA GLY A 7 12.99 -18.50 -11.46
C GLY A 7 11.86 -19.30 -10.80
N GLU A 8 12.20 -20.45 -10.23
CA GLU A 8 11.27 -21.33 -9.51
C GLU A 8 11.03 -20.91 -8.04
N ALA A 9 11.89 -20.04 -7.50
CA ALA A 9 11.80 -19.61 -6.12
C ALA A 9 10.61 -18.65 -5.93
N LEU A 10 9.89 -18.83 -4.82
CA LEU A 10 8.82 -17.93 -4.41
C LEU A 10 9.38 -16.88 -3.46
N LEU A 11 9.02 -15.62 -3.67
CA LEU A 11 9.40 -14.50 -2.82
C LEU A 11 8.15 -13.81 -2.28
N ALA A 12 8.16 -13.50 -0.98
CA ALA A 12 7.18 -12.64 -0.36
C ALA A 12 7.89 -11.62 0.54
N ALA A 13 7.55 -10.35 0.42
CA ALA A 13 8.26 -9.26 1.06
C ALA A 13 7.32 -8.24 1.72
N GLY A 14 7.70 -7.78 2.90
CA GLY A 14 7.06 -6.71 3.67
C GLY A 14 8.11 -6.11 4.60
N SER A 15 7.90 -6.15 5.91
CA SER A 15 8.96 -5.82 6.88
C SER A 15 10.14 -6.80 6.86
N ASN A 16 9.93 -8.00 6.33
CA ASN A 16 10.95 -9.02 6.06
C ASN A 16 10.83 -9.54 4.63
N LEU A 17 11.90 -10.12 4.08
CA LEU A 17 11.84 -10.95 2.87
C LEU A 17 11.86 -12.42 3.27
N ILE A 18 10.94 -13.22 2.75
CA ILE A 18 10.98 -14.68 2.84
C ILE A 18 11.09 -15.29 1.45
N ARG A 19 11.87 -16.36 1.36
CA ARG A 19 12.15 -17.08 0.12
C ARG A 19 11.88 -18.57 0.28
N SER A 20 11.22 -19.17 -0.71
CA SER A 20 11.01 -20.63 -0.77
C SER A 20 11.58 -21.21 -2.06
N GLU A 21 12.44 -22.23 -1.90
CA GLU A 21 13.07 -22.96 -3.02
C GLU A 21 12.31 -24.23 -3.42
N ASN A 22 11.23 -24.57 -2.71
CA ASN A 22 10.57 -25.87 -2.84
C ASN A 22 9.06 -25.75 -3.04
N GLY A 23 8.64 -24.66 -3.71
CA GLY A 23 7.25 -24.40 -4.05
C GLY A 23 6.39 -24.09 -2.83
N GLY A 24 6.94 -23.41 -1.83
CA GLY A 24 6.22 -22.94 -0.65
C GLY A 24 6.05 -23.97 0.46
N LYS A 25 6.82 -25.07 0.45
CA LYS A 25 6.79 -26.08 1.53
C LYS A 25 7.59 -25.64 2.76
N SER A 26 8.66 -24.88 2.54
CA SER A 26 9.45 -24.25 3.61
C SER A 26 9.97 -22.90 3.15
N TRP A 27 10.23 -22.02 4.11
CA TRP A 27 10.61 -20.63 3.86
C TRP A 27 11.85 -20.26 4.66
N ALA A 28 12.75 -19.52 4.05
CA ALA A 28 13.92 -18.92 4.70
C ALA A 28 13.73 -17.40 4.77
N ALA A 29 13.92 -16.82 5.95
CA ALA A 29 13.94 -15.37 6.11
C ALA A 29 15.29 -14.80 5.66
N LEU A 30 15.23 -13.67 4.96
CA LEU A 30 16.37 -12.92 4.43
C LEU A 30 16.29 -11.46 4.91
N PRO A 31 17.44 -10.80 5.10
CA PRO A 31 17.45 -9.42 5.56
C PRO A 31 16.92 -8.47 4.48
N VAL A 32 16.29 -7.39 4.92
CA VAL A 32 15.93 -6.24 4.07
C VAL A 32 16.40 -4.95 4.75
N PRO A 33 16.80 -3.92 3.97
CA PRO A 33 17.27 -2.66 4.53
C PRO A 33 16.16 -1.81 5.18
N ALA A 34 14.93 -2.00 4.72
CA ALA A 34 13.70 -1.38 5.23
C ALA A 34 12.50 -2.21 4.75
N ALA A 35 11.27 -1.84 5.17
CA ALA A 35 10.07 -2.50 4.69
C ALA A 35 9.94 -2.37 3.16
N VAL A 36 9.71 -3.50 2.50
CA VAL A 36 9.57 -3.63 1.04
C VAL A 36 8.10 -3.44 0.66
N LEU A 37 7.84 -2.42 -0.16
CA LEU A 37 6.50 -2.08 -0.67
C LEU A 37 6.27 -2.67 -2.07
N GLY A 38 7.30 -2.63 -2.92
CA GLY A 38 7.31 -3.25 -4.24
C GLY A 38 8.53 -4.16 -4.43
N LEU A 39 8.36 -5.27 -5.16
CA LEU A 39 9.42 -6.22 -5.47
C LEU A 39 9.33 -6.64 -6.93
N ALA A 40 10.45 -6.57 -7.65
CA ALA A 40 10.54 -6.98 -9.04
C ALA A 40 11.78 -7.83 -9.30
N THR A 41 11.68 -8.73 -10.27
CA THR A 41 12.72 -9.66 -10.73
C THR A 41 12.70 -9.73 -12.25
N HIS A 42 13.72 -10.34 -12.86
CA HIS A 42 13.73 -10.58 -14.30
C HIS A 42 14.43 -11.92 -14.63
N PRO A 43 13.86 -12.78 -15.50
CA PRO A 43 14.40 -14.12 -15.77
C PRO A 43 15.81 -14.12 -16.38
N GLU A 44 16.20 -13.06 -17.10
CA GLU A 44 17.56 -12.90 -17.65
C GLU A 44 18.62 -12.45 -16.63
N ARG A 45 18.19 -12.13 -15.40
CA ARG A 45 19.05 -11.78 -14.25
C ARG A 45 18.58 -12.57 -13.02
N PRO A 46 18.73 -13.90 -13.01
CA PRO A 46 18.39 -14.70 -11.84
C PRO A 46 19.17 -14.21 -10.61
N GLU A 47 18.58 -14.34 -9.43
CA GLU A 47 19.09 -13.79 -8.16
C GLU A 47 19.12 -12.26 -8.06
N ARG A 48 18.81 -11.51 -9.13
CA ARG A 48 18.67 -10.06 -9.04
C ARG A 48 17.27 -9.68 -8.57
N LEU A 49 17.21 -8.98 -7.44
CA LEU A 49 15.98 -8.46 -6.86
C LEU A 49 16.02 -6.95 -6.81
N VAL A 50 14.96 -6.28 -7.28
CA VAL A 50 14.76 -4.83 -7.15
C VAL A 50 13.66 -4.59 -6.14
N ALA A 51 13.94 -3.83 -5.09
CA ALA A 51 12.99 -3.51 -4.03
C ALA A 51 12.72 -2.01 -3.96
N GLY A 52 11.44 -1.64 -4.00
CA GLY A 52 10.96 -0.33 -3.56
C GLY A 52 10.71 -0.35 -2.06
N LEU A 53 11.23 0.63 -1.34
CA LEU A 53 11.24 0.64 0.12
C LEU A 53 10.36 1.75 0.70
N ALA A 54 9.84 1.50 1.90
CA ALA A 54 9.17 2.52 2.71
C ALA A 54 10.15 3.60 3.24
N ALA A 55 11.45 3.33 3.23
CA ALA A 55 12.48 4.30 3.53
C ALA A 55 13.77 3.97 2.76
N GLY A 56 14.45 5.00 2.22
CA GLY A 56 15.72 4.84 1.51
C GLY A 56 15.63 4.64 -0.01
N GLY A 57 14.42 4.72 -0.59
CA GLY A 57 14.20 4.65 -2.04
C GLY A 57 14.22 3.24 -2.61
N VAL A 58 15.05 2.99 -3.61
CA VAL A 58 15.20 1.67 -4.25
C VAL A 58 16.47 0.96 -3.75
N ALA A 59 16.38 -0.34 -3.51
CA ALA A 59 17.52 -1.21 -3.24
C ALA A 59 17.62 -2.35 -4.27
N LEU A 60 18.85 -2.75 -4.57
CA LEU A 60 19.18 -3.83 -5.49
C LEU A 60 19.96 -4.93 -4.74
N SER A 61 19.52 -6.17 -4.90
CA SER A 61 20.27 -7.37 -4.56
C SER A 61 20.71 -8.06 -5.84
N GLU A 62 21.90 -8.65 -5.84
CA GLU A 62 22.47 -9.47 -6.94
C GLU A 62 22.76 -10.91 -6.46
N ASP A 63 22.28 -11.27 -5.27
CA ASP A 63 22.56 -12.53 -4.60
C ASP A 63 21.30 -13.14 -3.96
N GLY A 64 20.13 -12.86 -4.55
CA GLY A 64 18.88 -13.49 -4.21
C GLY A 64 18.26 -12.97 -2.92
N GLY A 65 18.61 -11.74 -2.51
CA GLY A 65 18.13 -11.07 -1.31
C GLY A 65 19.02 -11.25 -0.08
N ARG A 66 20.22 -11.84 -0.22
CA ARG A 66 21.14 -12.07 0.91
C ARG A 66 21.85 -10.77 1.31
N SER A 67 22.13 -9.90 0.35
CA SER A 67 22.66 -8.55 0.55
C SER A 67 22.03 -7.52 -0.38
N TRP A 68 22.04 -6.26 0.03
CA TRP A 68 21.37 -5.16 -0.66
C TRP A 68 22.27 -3.94 -0.79
N LYS A 69 22.11 -3.20 -1.90
CA LYS A 69 22.74 -1.90 -2.12
C LYS A 69 21.66 -0.88 -2.49
N THR A 70 21.68 0.27 -1.84
CA THR A 70 20.81 1.40 -2.23
C THR A 70 21.17 1.90 -3.62
N ARG A 71 20.14 2.13 -4.44
CA ARG A 71 20.19 2.51 -5.84
C ARG A 71 19.18 3.61 -6.10
N SER A 72 19.32 4.74 -5.42
CA SER A 72 18.32 5.83 -5.39
C SER A 72 18.89 7.17 -5.87
N ARG A 73 20.04 7.19 -6.56
CA ARG A 73 20.67 8.44 -6.98
C ARG A 73 19.77 9.17 -7.98
N GLY A 74 19.40 10.41 -7.65
CA GLY A 74 18.53 11.24 -8.48
C GLY A 74 17.05 10.91 -8.36
N LEU A 75 16.67 9.89 -7.59
CA LEU A 75 15.27 9.56 -7.30
C LEU A 75 14.71 10.57 -6.29
N ALA A 76 13.43 10.94 -6.41
CA ALA A 76 12.74 11.73 -5.40
C ALA A 76 12.78 11.05 -4.02
N GLU A 77 12.80 11.85 -2.96
CA GLU A 77 12.65 11.36 -1.60
C GLU A 77 11.19 10.97 -1.34
N GLY A 78 10.97 9.78 -0.79
CA GLY A 78 9.64 9.28 -0.50
C GLY A 78 9.59 7.76 -0.42
N GLU A 79 8.39 7.24 -0.16
CA GLU A 79 8.10 5.82 -0.24
C GLU A 79 8.04 5.37 -1.70
N VAL A 80 8.70 4.26 -2.02
CA VAL A 80 8.64 3.67 -3.36
C VAL A 80 7.58 2.57 -3.37
N ASP A 81 6.34 2.95 -3.69
CA ASP A 81 5.15 2.09 -3.60
C ASP A 81 5.21 0.90 -4.56
N ALA A 82 5.79 1.09 -5.74
CA ALA A 82 5.93 0.03 -6.72
C ALA A 82 7.23 0.15 -7.51
N VAL A 83 7.76 -0.98 -7.93
CA VAL A 83 8.90 -1.08 -8.86
C VAL A 83 8.58 -2.10 -9.94
N ALA A 84 9.12 -1.89 -11.14
CA ALA A 84 9.07 -2.85 -12.23
C ALA A 84 10.39 -2.88 -12.99
N VAL A 85 10.77 -4.05 -13.50
CA VAL A 85 11.87 -4.20 -14.47
C VAL A 85 11.27 -4.20 -15.86
N ALA A 86 11.87 -3.48 -16.80
CA ALA A 86 11.38 -3.39 -18.16
C ALA A 86 11.38 -4.76 -18.84
N ALA A 87 10.29 -5.07 -19.54
CA ALA A 87 10.19 -6.31 -20.31
C ALA A 87 11.29 -6.35 -21.39
N GLY A 88 12.06 -7.44 -21.41
CA GLY A 88 13.16 -7.64 -22.37
C GLY A 88 14.40 -6.76 -22.15
N GLN A 89 14.42 -5.92 -21.11
CA GLN A 89 15.52 -5.01 -20.79
C GLN A 89 15.83 -5.06 -19.28
N PRO A 90 16.57 -6.08 -18.81
CA PRO A 90 16.76 -6.37 -17.39
C PRO A 90 17.56 -5.33 -16.58
N ASP A 91 18.12 -4.32 -17.25
CA ASP A 91 18.88 -3.23 -16.63
C ASP A 91 18.09 -1.90 -16.63
N VAL A 92 16.86 -1.88 -17.17
CA VAL A 92 15.97 -0.72 -17.13
C VAL A 92 14.91 -0.92 -16.06
N PHE A 93 14.85 0.01 -15.09
CA PHE A 93 13.94 -0.06 -13.94
C PHE A 93 12.96 1.11 -13.93
N TYR A 94 11.79 0.86 -13.37
CA TYR A 94 10.75 1.85 -13.09
C TYR A 94 10.43 1.87 -11.60
N ALA A 95 10.16 3.05 -11.06
CA ALA A 95 9.79 3.25 -9.66
C ALA A 95 8.66 4.26 -9.56
N ALA A 96 7.60 3.90 -8.83
CA ALA A 96 6.54 4.81 -8.43
C ALA A 96 6.88 5.37 -7.05
N VAL A 97 7.05 6.69 -6.97
CA VAL A 97 7.32 7.39 -5.70
C VAL A 97 6.02 8.02 -5.22
N ARG A 98 5.59 7.71 -4.00
CA ARG A 98 4.33 8.19 -3.43
C ARG A 98 4.32 9.72 -3.37
N GLY A 99 3.25 10.33 -3.84
CA GLY A 99 3.10 11.79 -3.87
C GLY A 99 3.87 12.49 -5.00
N ASP A 100 4.59 11.75 -5.83
CA ASP A 100 5.43 12.31 -6.90
C ASP A 100 5.00 11.79 -8.28
N GLY A 101 5.71 10.83 -8.88
CA GLY A 101 5.47 10.36 -10.23
C GLY A 101 6.13 9.01 -10.53
N LEU A 102 6.19 8.69 -11.83
CA LEU A 102 6.91 7.53 -12.35
C LEU A 102 8.34 7.93 -12.71
N TRP A 103 9.30 7.23 -12.13
CA TRP A 103 10.73 7.43 -12.37
C TRP A 103 11.29 6.26 -13.17
N LYS A 104 12.32 6.56 -13.98
CA LYS A 104 13.02 5.57 -14.80
C LYS A 104 14.53 5.62 -14.53
N SER A 105 15.13 4.44 -14.51
CA SER A 105 16.58 4.25 -14.58
C SER A 105 16.91 3.32 -15.75
N GLU A 106 17.97 3.62 -16.50
CA GLU A 106 18.43 2.82 -17.65
C GLU A 106 19.74 2.06 -17.34
N ASP A 107 20.24 2.18 -16.11
CA ASP A 107 21.54 1.68 -15.66
C ASP A 107 21.44 0.90 -14.35
N ALA A 108 20.38 0.09 -14.22
CA ALA A 108 20.08 -0.75 -13.06
C ALA A 108 20.03 0.03 -11.72
N GLY A 109 19.40 1.19 -11.73
CA GLY A 109 19.24 2.07 -10.57
C GLY A 109 20.48 2.90 -10.23
N GLY A 110 21.45 3.00 -11.15
CA GLY A 110 22.64 3.85 -11.00
C GLY A 110 22.31 5.34 -11.00
N GLN A 111 21.36 5.74 -11.85
CA GLN A 111 20.80 7.08 -11.96
C GLN A 111 19.31 6.99 -12.31
N TRP A 112 18.50 7.81 -11.65
CA TRP A 112 17.07 7.97 -11.91
C TRP A 112 16.77 9.33 -12.52
N ASN A 113 15.75 9.37 -13.37
CA ASN A 113 15.14 10.58 -13.91
C ASN A 113 13.62 10.44 -13.86
N LEU A 114 12.92 11.54 -13.62
CA LEU A 114 11.46 11.58 -13.71
C LEU A 114 11.07 11.23 -15.14
N ALA A 115 10.22 10.21 -15.29
CA ALA A 115 9.72 9.78 -16.60
C ALA A 115 8.43 10.54 -16.93
N ILE A 116 7.48 10.58 -15.99
CA ILE A 116 6.22 11.32 -16.10
C ILE A 116 5.62 11.55 -14.71
N ASP A 117 4.93 12.68 -14.52
CA ASP A 117 4.14 12.97 -13.32
C ASP A 117 3.01 11.95 -13.11
N ARG A 118 2.33 12.01 -11.96
CA ARG A 118 1.15 11.17 -11.67
C ARG A 118 0.03 11.34 -12.70
N PRO A 119 -0.75 10.27 -12.96
CA PRO A 119 -1.92 10.37 -13.82
C PRO A 119 -2.99 11.26 -13.18
N TRP A 120 -3.63 12.08 -14.02
CA TRP A 120 -4.82 12.84 -13.66
C TRP A 120 -6.07 12.04 -14.02
N LEU A 121 -6.75 11.48 -13.02
CA LEU A 121 -7.92 10.59 -13.19
C LEU A 121 -9.03 11.01 -12.23
N ASP A 122 -10.25 11.12 -12.76
CA ASP A 122 -11.45 11.59 -12.03
C ASP A 122 -11.22 12.95 -11.35
N ASP A 123 -10.71 13.91 -12.14
CA ASP A 123 -10.48 15.31 -11.75
C ASP A 123 -9.46 15.55 -10.62
N VAL A 124 -8.62 14.56 -10.31
CA VAL A 124 -7.53 14.67 -9.33
C VAL A 124 -6.31 13.87 -9.75
N GLU A 125 -5.13 14.23 -9.23
CA GLU A 125 -3.93 13.41 -9.35
C GLU A 125 -4.06 12.13 -8.52
N ARG A 126 -3.58 11.02 -9.07
CA ARG A 126 -3.63 9.70 -8.42
C ARG A 126 -2.24 9.11 -8.26
N ASP A 127 -1.96 8.60 -7.07
CA ASP A 127 -0.74 7.82 -6.83
C ASP A 127 -0.75 6.49 -7.59
N LEU A 128 0.45 6.03 -7.92
CA LEU A 128 0.72 4.78 -8.60
C LEU A 128 0.95 3.70 -7.52
N LEU A 129 -0.02 2.80 -7.35
CA LEU A 129 0.00 1.75 -6.33
C LEU A 129 0.73 0.48 -6.79
N ALA A 130 0.74 0.23 -8.10
CA ALA A 130 1.30 -0.97 -8.69
C ALA A 130 1.83 -0.68 -10.08
N LEU A 131 2.87 -1.39 -10.51
CA LEU A 131 3.45 -1.25 -11.85
C LEU A 131 3.63 -2.63 -12.50
N ALA A 132 3.39 -2.69 -13.81
CA ALA A 132 3.81 -3.81 -14.66
C ALA A 132 4.36 -3.29 -15.99
N SER A 133 5.55 -3.77 -16.39
CA SER A 133 6.11 -3.51 -17.71
C SER A 133 5.72 -4.65 -18.65
N VAL A 134 5.12 -4.30 -19.78
CA VAL A 134 4.52 -5.28 -20.70
C VAL A 134 5.07 -5.07 -22.11
N ASP A 135 5.62 -6.12 -22.70
CA ASP A 135 6.09 -6.13 -24.09
C ASP A 135 4.90 -6.36 -25.05
N LEU A 136 4.22 -5.28 -25.42
CA LEU A 136 3.14 -5.31 -26.41
C LEU A 136 3.50 -4.38 -27.57
N ALA A 137 3.51 -4.95 -28.77
CA ALA A 137 3.87 -4.26 -30.02
C ALA A 137 3.00 -3.02 -30.34
N THR A 138 1.86 -2.84 -29.68
CA THR A 138 1.03 -1.64 -29.79
C THR A 138 1.66 -0.41 -29.11
N GLY A 139 2.70 -0.59 -28.30
CA GLY A 139 3.44 0.50 -27.66
C GLY A 139 4.47 1.11 -28.60
N MET A 140 4.67 2.44 -28.53
CA MET A 140 5.66 3.15 -29.35
C MET A 140 7.10 2.85 -28.89
N GLY A 141 7.59 1.65 -29.20
CA GLY A 141 8.84 1.10 -28.66
C GLY A 141 8.70 -0.37 -28.24
N GLY A 142 7.49 -0.92 -28.30
CA GLY A 142 7.18 -2.29 -27.93
C GLY A 142 6.81 -2.45 -26.45
N ILE A 143 6.97 -1.43 -25.60
CA ILE A 143 6.71 -1.54 -24.17
C ILE A 143 5.62 -0.58 -23.70
N TRP A 144 4.71 -1.10 -22.88
CA TRP A 144 3.77 -0.34 -22.09
C TRP A 144 4.07 -0.48 -20.60
N ILE A 145 3.93 0.62 -19.86
CA ILE A 145 3.94 0.61 -18.41
C ILE A 145 2.50 0.74 -17.93
N TYR A 146 1.98 -0.33 -17.35
CA TYR A 146 0.67 -0.36 -16.72
C TYR A 146 0.82 0.07 -15.27
N ALA A 147 -0.13 0.89 -14.82
CA ALA A 147 -0.15 1.42 -13.48
C ALA A 147 -1.51 1.19 -12.82
N GLY A 148 -1.46 0.54 -11.67
CA GLY A 148 -2.60 0.46 -10.76
C GLY A 148 -2.71 1.74 -9.95
N THR A 149 -3.92 2.25 -9.76
CA THR A 149 -4.22 3.48 -9.02
C THR A 149 -5.39 3.24 -8.07
N PRO A 150 -5.71 4.19 -7.15
CA PRO A 150 -6.94 4.14 -6.37
C PRO A 150 -8.23 4.15 -7.21
N ALA A 151 -8.16 4.60 -8.47
CA ALA A 151 -9.30 4.77 -9.39
C ALA A 151 -9.31 3.74 -10.54
N GLY A 152 -8.55 2.65 -10.40
CA GLY A 152 -8.44 1.60 -11.42
C GLY A 152 -7.11 1.59 -12.17
N LEU A 153 -7.13 1.12 -13.41
CA LEU A 153 -5.95 0.84 -14.23
C LEU A 153 -5.75 1.90 -15.31
N THR A 154 -4.53 2.41 -15.43
CA THR A 154 -4.07 3.26 -16.53
C THR A 154 -2.77 2.72 -17.11
N ARG A 155 -2.34 3.22 -18.27
CA ARG A 155 -1.04 2.89 -18.86
C ARG A 155 -0.40 4.07 -19.58
N VAL A 156 0.89 3.97 -19.81
CA VAL A 156 1.68 4.94 -20.58
C VAL A 156 2.63 4.17 -21.50
N PRO A 157 2.87 4.60 -22.76
CA PRO A 157 3.91 4.02 -23.58
C PRO A 157 5.30 4.35 -22.98
N ASP A 158 6.32 3.59 -23.33
CA ASP A 158 7.71 3.82 -22.92
C ASP A 158 8.35 5.14 -23.43
N CYS A 159 7.67 5.90 -24.30
CA CYS A 159 8.00 7.30 -24.60
C CYS A 159 7.56 8.28 -23.50
N PHE A 160 6.77 7.82 -22.52
CA PHE A 160 6.23 8.62 -21.41
C PHE A 160 5.45 9.86 -21.86
N CYS A 161 4.80 9.77 -23.02
CA CYS A 161 4.15 10.91 -23.65
C CYS A 161 2.85 11.31 -22.95
N ARG A 162 2.05 10.34 -22.48
CA ARG A 162 0.75 10.58 -21.83
C ARG A 162 0.19 9.32 -21.16
N TRP A 163 -0.35 9.47 -19.95
CA TRP A 163 -1.24 8.48 -19.34
C TRP A 163 -2.55 8.33 -20.13
N GLN A 164 -3.01 7.09 -20.28
CA GLN A 164 -4.21 6.79 -21.04
C GLN A 164 -4.93 5.54 -20.51
N ASP A 165 -6.23 5.49 -20.78
CA ASP A 165 -7.04 4.30 -20.54
C ASP A 165 -6.55 3.14 -21.42
N VAL A 166 -6.76 1.92 -20.92
CA VAL A 166 -6.54 0.70 -21.70
C VAL A 166 -7.72 0.53 -22.65
N GLN A 167 -7.44 0.51 -23.94
CA GLN A 167 -8.45 0.48 -25.01
C GLN A 167 -8.05 -0.55 -26.07
N PRO A 168 -9.03 -1.16 -26.78
CA PRO A 168 -8.77 -2.02 -27.93
C PRO A 168 -8.04 -1.25 -29.04
N GLY A 169 -7.02 -1.88 -29.64
CA GLY A 169 -6.17 -1.22 -30.64
C GLY A 169 -6.86 -0.92 -31.99
N ASP A 170 -7.88 -1.69 -32.34
CA ASP A 170 -8.62 -1.66 -33.61
C ASP A 170 -10.01 -0.99 -33.49
N ALA A 171 -10.34 -0.42 -32.33
CA ALA A 171 -11.65 0.20 -32.09
C ALA A 171 -11.98 1.29 -33.12
N MET A 172 -10.99 2.11 -33.51
CA MET A 172 -11.17 3.15 -34.52
C MET A 172 -11.31 2.58 -35.94
N ASP A 173 -10.58 1.53 -36.27
CA ASP A 173 -10.67 0.88 -37.58
C ASP A 173 -12.04 0.21 -37.76
N ALA A 174 -12.55 -0.44 -36.71
CA ALA A 174 -13.90 -1.00 -36.68
C ALA A 174 -14.96 0.09 -36.90
N LEU A 175 -14.85 1.23 -36.22
CA LEU A 175 -15.76 2.38 -36.42
C LEU A 175 -15.70 2.93 -37.85
N VAL A 176 -14.52 3.00 -38.46
CA VAL A 176 -14.34 3.45 -39.86
C VAL A 176 -14.94 2.44 -40.85
N ALA A 177 -14.82 1.14 -40.57
CA ALA A 177 -15.41 0.08 -41.38
C ALA A 177 -16.94 -0.03 -41.22
N GLY A 178 -17.52 0.64 -40.21
CA GLY A 178 -18.93 0.51 -39.84
C GLY A 178 -19.25 -0.75 -39.05
N ASP A 179 -18.21 -1.42 -38.54
CA ASP A 179 -18.31 -2.59 -37.68
C ASP A 179 -18.55 -2.17 -36.22
N THR A 180 -19.03 -3.11 -35.40
CA THR A 180 -19.16 -2.87 -33.95
C THR A 180 -17.76 -2.94 -33.32
N PRO A 181 -17.36 -1.96 -32.51
CA PRO A 181 -16.08 -2.01 -31.81
C PRO A 181 -15.95 -3.27 -30.94
N PRO A 182 -14.72 -3.75 -30.70
CA PRO A 182 -14.49 -4.87 -29.80
C PRO A 182 -15.12 -4.62 -28.43
N SER A 183 -15.63 -5.68 -27.80
CA SER A 183 -16.17 -5.58 -26.44
C SER A 183 -15.07 -5.22 -25.44
N GLU A 184 -15.37 -4.31 -24.53
CA GLU A 184 -14.51 -3.94 -23.41
C GLU A 184 -15.10 -4.45 -22.09
N ALA A 185 -14.24 -4.90 -21.18
CA ALA A 185 -14.61 -5.22 -19.81
C ALA A 185 -13.46 -4.79 -18.87
N PRO A 186 -13.32 -3.48 -18.62
CA PRO A 186 -12.22 -2.97 -17.81
C PRO A 186 -12.36 -3.40 -16.35
N LEU A 187 -11.26 -3.26 -15.59
CA LEU A 187 -11.30 -3.41 -14.13
C LEU A 187 -12.26 -2.38 -13.50
N PRO A 188 -12.86 -2.68 -12.34
CA PRO A 188 -13.72 -1.75 -11.62
C PRO A 188 -13.01 -0.42 -11.30
N ARG A 189 -13.58 0.72 -11.73
CA ARG A 189 -13.02 2.07 -11.49
C ARG A 189 -13.07 2.54 -10.03
N SER A 190 -13.92 1.92 -9.20
CA SER A 190 -14.07 2.26 -7.78
C SER A 190 -13.19 1.44 -6.84
N GLU A 191 -12.29 0.62 -7.38
CA GLU A 191 -11.43 -0.26 -6.60
C GLU A 191 -9.95 0.03 -6.84
N PRO A 192 -9.13 0.12 -5.77
CA PRO A 192 -7.70 0.26 -5.93
C PRO A 192 -7.10 -1.01 -6.54
N VAL A 193 -6.29 -0.84 -7.58
CA VAL A 193 -5.49 -1.92 -8.15
C VAL A 193 -4.20 -2.01 -7.33
N ARG A 194 -4.16 -2.94 -6.37
CA ARG A 194 -3.11 -3.05 -5.35
C ARG A 194 -1.84 -3.74 -5.84
N ALA A 195 -1.95 -4.62 -6.83
CA ALA A 195 -0.82 -5.26 -7.47
C ALA A 195 -1.15 -5.60 -8.93
N LEU A 196 -0.12 -5.59 -9.78
CA LEU A 196 -0.19 -5.96 -11.18
C LEU A 196 0.96 -6.91 -11.50
N ALA A 197 0.69 -7.91 -12.32
CA ALA A 197 1.70 -8.84 -12.79
C ALA A 197 1.46 -9.18 -14.27
N SER A 198 2.49 -9.07 -15.09
CA SER A 198 2.47 -9.44 -16.50
C SER A 198 3.24 -10.74 -16.73
N ALA A 199 2.68 -11.65 -17.51
CA ALA A 199 3.36 -12.88 -17.87
C ALA A 199 4.38 -12.61 -18.99
N LEU A 200 5.67 -12.69 -18.69
CA LEU A 200 6.71 -12.50 -19.72
C LEU A 200 6.65 -13.58 -20.82
N SER A 201 6.15 -14.78 -20.52
CA SER A 201 5.94 -15.86 -21.50
C SER A 201 4.73 -15.63 -22.42
N ALA A 202 3.80 -14.75 -22.03
CA ALA A 202 2.58 -14.43 -22.76
C ALA A 202 2.20 -12.96 -22.47
N PRO A 203 2.83 -11.98 -23.13
CA PRO A 203 2.74 -10.56 -22.75
C PRO A 203 1.32 -9.97 -22.75
N GLU A 204 0.39 -10.55 -23.48
CA GLU A 204 -1.04 -10.20 -23.45
C GLU A 204 -1.76 -10.63 -22.17
N THR A 205 -1.16 -11.51 -21.36
CA THR A 205 -1.72 -12.02 -20.12
C THR A 205 -1.30 -11.18 -18.93
N LEU A 206 -2.28 -10.55 -18.30
CA LEU A 206 -2.10 -9.70 -17.12
C LEU A 206 -2.96 -10.20 -15.96
N TYR A 207 -2.43 -10.06 -14.75
CA TYR A 207 -3.15 -10.33 -13.51
C TYR A 207 -3.18 -9.08 -12.63
N ALA A 208 -4.29 -8.87 -11.94
CA ALA A 208 -4.48 -7.75 -11.03
C ALA A 208 -5.06 -8.23 -9.69
N ALA A 209 -4.56 -7.68 -8.59
CA ALA A 209 -5.09 -7.90 -7.25
C ALA A 209 -5.92 -6.68 -6.79
N LEU A 210 -7.20 -6.90 -6.53
CA LEU A 210 -8.18 -5.90 -6.09
C LEU A 210 -8.88 -6.36 -4.80
N PRO A 211 -9.54 -5.46 -4.05
CA PRO A 211 -10.41 -5.84 -2.94
C PRO A 211 -11.50 -6.86 -3.31
N SER A 212 -11.97 -6.86 -4.55
CA SER A 212 -12.95 -7.84 -5.06
C SER A 212 -12.35 -9.20 -5.42
N GLY A 213 -11.02 -9.33 -5.56
CA GLY A 213 -10.40 -10.58 -6.00
C GLY A 213 -9.18 -10.45 -6.88
N VAL A 214 -8.74 -11.59 -7.40
CA VAL A 214 -7.77 -11.66 -8.49
C VAL A 214 -8.51 -11.65 -9.81
N TRP A 215 -8.09 -10.76 -10.70
CA TRP A 215 -8.59 -10.62 -12.05
C TRP A 215 -7.52 -10.98 -13.07
N MET A 216 -7.93 -11.48 -14.24
CA MET A 216 -7.07 -11.86 -15.35
C MET A 216 -7.59 -11.25 -16.64
N SER A 217 -6.67 -10.72 -17.45
CA SER A 217 -6.88 -10.37 -18.85
C SER A 217 -5.93 -11.19 -19.74
N ARG A 218 -6.34 -11.44 -20.98
CA ARG A 218 -5.56 -12.16 -22.01
C ARG A 218 -5.42 -11.37 -23.31
N ASP A 219 -5.77 -10.09 -23.28
CA ASP A 219 -5.81 -9.21 -24.44
C ASP A 219 -5.09 -7.88 -24.16
N GLY A 220 -4.13 -7.89 -23.24
CA GLY A 220 -3.38 -6.70 -22.85
C GLY A 220 -4.20 -5.73 -21.99
N GLY A 221 -5.14 -6.24 -21.19
CA GLY A 221 -5.86 -5.47 -20.18
C GLY A 221 -7.14 -4.79 -20.67
N VAL A 222 -7.69 -5.20 -21.81
CA VAL A 222 -8.93 -4.63 -22.37
C VAL A 222 -10.16 -5.34 -21.78
N VAL A 223 -10.13 -6.68 -21.74
CA VAL A 223 -11.17 -7.52 -21.13
C VAL A 223 -10.59 -8.24 -19.93
N TRP A 224 -11.19 -7.98 -18.76
CA TRP A 224 -10.84 -8.62 -17.50
C TRP A 224 -11.94 -9.59 -17.07
N SER A 225 -11.51 -10.70 -16.49
CA SER A 225 -12.37 -11.72 -15.92
C SER A 225 -11.90 -12.07 -14.52
N HIS A 226 -12.86 -12.36 -13.64
CA HIS A 226 -12.57 -12.72 -12.28
C HIS A 226 -12.09 -14.17 -12.19
N VAL A 227 -10.96 -14.42 -11.52
CA VAL A 227 -10.40 -15.77 -11.36
C VAL A 227 -10.36 -16.25 -9.91
N ALA A 228 -10.40 -15.34 -8.93
CA ALA A 228 -10.43 -15.73 -7.52
C ALA A 228 -11.17 -14.73 -6.65
N GLN A 229 -12.12 -15.21 -5.84
CA GLN A 229 -12.87 -14.41 -4.85
C GLN A 229 -12.06 -14.23 -3.57
N GLY A 230 -12.40 -13.18 -2.82
CA GLY A 230 -11.71 -12.79 -1.59
C GLY A 230 -10.82 -11.57 -1.81
N SER A 231 -10.57 -10.80 -0.75
CA SER A 231 -9.77 -9.57 -0.83
C SER A 231 -8.34 -9.89 -1.23
N ALA A 232 -7.97 -9.51 -2.45
CA ALA A 232 -6.62 -9.68 -2.95
C ALA A 232 -5.76 -8.46 -2.61
N SER A 233 -4.55 -8.70 -2.13
CA SER A 233 -3.60 -7.63 -1.80
C SER A 233 -2.28 -7.73 -2.56
N ALA A 234 -1.96 -8.89 -3.14
CA ALA A 234 -0.78 -9.10 -3.96
C ALA A 234 -0.99 -10.25 -4.93
N VAL A 235 -0.35 -10.17 -6.10
CA VAL A 235 -0.29 -11.24 -7.10
C VAL A 235 1.06 -11.21 -7.80
N ALA A 236 1.61 -12.38 -8.13
CA ALA A 236 2.76 -12.54 -9.01
C ALA A 236 2.54 -13.74 -9.93
N VAL A 237 3.09 -13.64 -11.14
CA VAL A 237 3.05 -14.70 -12.16
C VAL A 237 4.45 -15.22 -12.42
N HIS A 238 4.57 -16.52 -12.65
CA HIS A 238 5.84 -17.16 -12.96
C HIS A 238 6.34 -16.68 -14.34
N PRO A 239 7.61 -16.28 -14.48
CA PRO A 239 8.10 -15.62 -15.68
C PRO A 239 8.10 -16.49 -16.94
N ALA A 240 8.13 -17.81 -16.78
CA ALA A 240 8.13 -18.77 -17.90
C ALA A 240 6.83 -19.61 -18.00
N ASP A 241 5.84 -19.36 -17.14
CA ASP A 241 4.57 -20.11 -17.14
C ASP A 241 3.44 -19.20 -16.65
N GLU A 242 2.65 -18.68 -17.58
CA GLU A 242 1.58 -17.73 -17.32
C GLU A 242 0.44 -18.30 -16.46
N LYS A 243 0.41 -19.62 -16.25
CA LYS A 243 -0.62 -20.31 -15.45
C LYS A 243 -0.18 -20.51 -14.00
N ARG A 244 1.09 -20.32 -13.67
CA ARG A 244 1.60 -20.44 -12.31
C ARG A 244 1.58 -19.09 -11.61
N LEU A 245 0.78 -18.98 -10.57
CA LEU A 245 0.52 -17.74 -9.86
C LEU A 245 0.70 -17.94 -8.36
N ILE A 246 1.22 -16.92 -7.68
CA ILE A 246 1.02 -16.77 -6.24
C ILE A 246 0.20 -15.51 -5.99
N ALA A 247 -0.70 -15.57 -5.03
CA ALA A 247 -1.50 -14.42 -4.62
C ALA A 247 -1.77 -14.46 -3.11
N VAL A 248 -2.01 -13.28 -2.54
CA VAL A 248 -2.52 -13.16 -1.17
C VAL A 248 -3.99 -12.88 -1.25
N LEU A 249 -4.79 -13.82 -0.78
CA LEU A 249 -6.25 -13.81 -0.80
C LEU A 249 -6.76 -13.93 0.63
N ASP A 250 -7.50 -12.92 1.10
CA ASP A 250 -7.99 -12.83 2.48
C ASP A 250 -6.86 -12.98 3.52
N GLY A 251 -5.70 -12.39 3.23
CA GLY A 251 -4.51 -12.47 4.07
C GLY A 251 -3.73 -13.79 3.97
N VAL A 252 -4.18 -14.75 3.18
CA VAL A 252 -3.55 -16.07 3.04
C VAL A 252 -2.78 -16.17 1.72
N LEU A 253 -1.52 -16.60 1.78
CA LEU A 253 -0.71 -16.88 0.59
C LEU A 253 -1.19 -18.19 -0.09
N LYS A 254 -1.58 -18.09 -1.35
CA LYS A 254 -2.07 -19.21 -2.17
C LYS A 254 -1.29 -19.33 -3.47
N LEU A 255 -1.17 -20.56 -3.96
CA LEU A 255 -0.57 -20.93 -5.23
C LEU A 255 -1.65 -21.45 -6.18
N SER A 256 -1.63 -20.99 -7.43
CA SER A 256 -2.34 -21.58 -8.56
C SER A 256 -1.36 -22.12 -9.60
N ARG A 257 -1.77 -23.16 -10.32
CA ARG A 257 -1.00 -23.79 -11.42
C ARG A 257 -1.80 -23.88 -12.73
N ASP A 258 -2.96 -23.23 -12.77
CA ASP A 258 -3.92 -23.32 -13.87
C ASP A 258 -4.56 -21.96 -14.18
N GLY A 259 -3.79 -20.88 -14.02
CA GLY A 259 -4.19 -19.51 -14.36
C GLY A 259 -5.26 -18.95 -13.43
N GLY A 260 -5.26 -19.38 -12.16
CA GLY A 260 -6.18 -18.91 -11.14
C GLY A 260 -7.48 -19.70 -11.05
N THR A 261 -7.64 -20.81 -11.77
CA THR A 261 -8.87 -21.62 -11.69
C THR A 261 -8.96 -22.37 -10.37
N ASN A 262 -7.84 -22.92 -9.89
CA ASN A 262 -7.73 -23.59 -8.60
C ASN A 262 -6.60 -22.98 -7.78
N TRP A 263 -6.81 -22.91 -6.46
CA TRP A 263 -5.87 -22.32 -5.50
C TRP A 263 -5.59 -23.28 -4.35
N THR A 264 -4.32 -23.42 -3.99
CA THR A 264 -3.86 -24.20 -2.83
C THR A 264 -3.18 -23.26 -1.85
N THR A 265 -3.57 -23.32 -0.58
CA THR A 265 -2.88 -22.57 0.48
C THR A 265 -1.45 -23.07 0.65
N LEU A 266 -0.49 -22.14 0.67
CA LEU A 266 0.89 -22.45 1.00
C LEU A 266 1.05 -22.41 2.52
N VAL A 267 1.57 -23.49 3.10
CA VAL A 267 1.84 -23.57 4.54
C VAL A 267 3.15 -22.86 4.84
N THR A 268 3.08 -21.75 5.56
CA THR A 268 4.23 -21.16 6.23
C THR A 268 4.29 -21.81 7.61
N ASP A 269 5.36 -22.54 7.93
CA ASP A 269 5.47 -23.33 9.17
C ASP A 269 5.11 -22.51 10.42
N GLN A 270 4.56 -23.15 11.46
CA GLN A 270 3.98 -22.46 12.64
C GLN A 270 4.96 -21.56 13.43
N GLN A 271 6.28 -21.66 13.20
CA GLN A 271 7.26 -20.71 13.74
C GLN A 271 7.46 -19.46 12.88
N THR A 272 7.10 -19.50 11.59
CA THR A 272 7.01 -18.32 10.71
C THR A 272 5.67 -17.59 10.90
N VAL A 273 4.63 -18.28 11.38
CA VAL A 273 3.33 -17.66 11.73
C VAL A 273 3.44 -16.72 12.94
N ALA A 274 4.44 -16.89 13.81
CA ALA A 274 4.70 -15.91 14.87
C ALA A 274 5.09 -14.53 14.31
N SER A 275 5.78 -14.46 13.16
CA SER A 275 6.13 -13.18 12.50
C SER A 275 5.22 -12.81 11.32
N MET A 276 4.38 -13.73 10.84
CA MET A 276 3.37 -13.47 9.80
C MET A 276 1.97 -13.23 10.36
N GLY A 277 1.72 -13.62 11.61
CA GLY A 277 0.47 -13.40 12.36
C GLY A 277 0.46 -12.13 13.22
N GLU A 278 1.60 -11.46 13.39
CA GLU A 278 1.69 -10.12 14.02
C GLU A 278 1.61 -8.97 12.99
N MET A 279 1.43 -9.27 11.70
CA MET A 279 1.43 -8.28 10.62
C MET A 279 0.27 -8.42 9.63
N ALA A 280 -0.79 -9.13 10.00
CA ALA A 280 -2.11 -8.62 9.64
C ALA A 280 -2.30 -7.39 10.53
N ALA A 281 -2.29 -6.21 9.91
CA ALA A 281 -2.72 -5.01 10.57
C ALA A 281 -3.98 -5.34 11.38
N ALA A 282 -3.91 -5.15 12.70
CA ALA A 282 -4.98 -4.38 13.30
C ALA A 282 -5.18 -3.21 12.33
N GLU A 283 -6.28 -3.21 11.57
CA GLU A 283 -6.77 -1.95 11.04
C GLU A 283 -6.62 -0.98 12.21
N LEU A 284 -5.88 0.13 12.04
CA LEU A 284 -5.79 1.18 13.06
C LEU A 284 -7.20 1.30 13.62
N SER A 285 -7.44 0.87 14.87
CA SER A 285 -8.83 0.67 15.28
C SER A 285 -9.48 2.03 15.21
N ARG A 286 -10.36 2.18 14.21
CA ARG A 286 -11.07 3.44 14.00
C ARG A 286 -12.16 3.58 15.06
N GLU A 287 -12.41 2.53 15.83
CA GLU A 287 -13.30 2.52 16.98
C GLU A 287 -12.70 3.32 18.14
N ILE A 288 -13.35 4.43 18.47
CA ILE A 288 -12.95 5.30 19.57
C ILE A 288 -14.16 5.54 20.48
N THR A 289 -13.97 5.32 21.78
CA THR A 289 -15.01 5.61 22.78
C THR A 289 -14.67 6.89 23.50
N ILE A 290 -15.60 7.84 23.54
CA ILE A 290 -15.46 9.14 24.20
C ILE A 290 -16.38 9.19 25.41
N TRP A 291 -15.82 9.36 26.61
CA TRP A 291 -16.56 9.71 27.82
C TRP A 291 -16.52 11.21 28.06
N ARG A 292 -17.68 11.82 28.19
CA ARG A 292 -17.82 13.27 28.38
C ARG A 292 -18.92 13.61 29.38
N SER A 293 -18.87 14.83 29.91
CA SER A 293 -20.04 15.39 30.61
C SER A 293 -21.24 15.56 29.67
N PRO A 294 -22.48 15.23 30.12
CA PRO A 294 -23.69 15.40 29.31
C PRO A 294 -23.88 16.83 28.83
N GLY A 295 -24.19 17.03 27.55
CA GLY A 295 -24.54 18.34 26.97
C GLY A 295 -23.36 19.27 26.65
N CYS A 296 -22.12 18.77 26.62
CA CYS A 296 -20.95 19.56 26.26
C CYS A 296 -20.77 19.67 24.73
N GLY A 297 -21.20 20.79 24.13
CA GLY A 297 -21.23 20.98 22.66
C GLY A 297 -19.88 20.87 21.94
N CYS A 298 -18.76 21.23 22.58
CA CYS A 298 -17.44 21.10 21.95
C CYS A 298 -16.98 19.63 21.81
N CYS A 299 -17.48 18.75 22.68
CA CYS A 299 -17.22 17.30 22.57
C CYS A 299 -17.98 16.68 21.40
N ASP A 300 -19.18 17.20 21.08
CA ASP A 300 -19.92 16.79 19.88
C ASP A 300 -19.15 17.21 18.62
N ALA A 301 -18.64 18.45 18.58
CA ALA A 301 -17.84 18.95 17.46
C ALA A 301 -16.55 18.15 17.25
N TYR A 302 -15.91 17.72 18.34
CA TYR A 302 -14.72 16.86 18.26
C TYR A 302 -15.04 15.43 17.83
N ALA A 303 -16.16 14.86 18.31
CA ALA A 303 -16.65 13.57 17.81
C ALA A 303 -16.96 13.63 16.31
N ASP A 304 -17.53 14.72 15.81
CA ASP A 304 -17.79 14.92 14.39
C ASP A 304 -16.50 15.12 13.58
N TYR A 305 -15.51 15.83 14.14
CA TYR A 305 -14.16 15.90 13.56
C TYR A 305 -13.53 14.51 13.41
N LEU A 306 -13.61 13.66 14.44
CA LEU A 306 -13.12 12.29 14.38
C LEU A 306 -13.86 11.46 13.32
N LYS A 307 -15.20 11.54 13.25
CA LYS A 307 -15.98 10.86 12.19
C LYS A 307 -15.59 11.31 10.79
N ALA A 308 -15.39 12.62 10.58
CA ALA A 308 -14.96 13.17 9.30
C ALA A 308 -13.56 12.65 8.88
N ASN A 309 -12.74 12.25 9.85
CA ASN A 309 -11.43 11.65 9.65
C ASN A 309 -11.47 10.10 9.72
N GLY A 310 -12.64 9.50 9.51
CA GLY A 310 -12.80 8.05 9.34
C GLY A 310 -12.87 7.24 10.63
N TYR A 311 -13.01 7.86 11.80
CA TYR A 311 -13.21 7.15 13.07
C TYR A 311 -14.67 6.76 13.31
N GLN A 312 -14.89 5.55 13.82
CA GLN A 312 -16.15 5.05 14.35
C GLN A 312 -16.27 5.47 15.81
N VAL A 313 -16.94 6.60 16.05
CA VAL A 313 -17.01 7.23 17.38
C VAL A 313 -18.23 6.76 18.17
N THR A 314 -18.01 6.18 19.35
CA THR A 314 -19.03 5.94 20.36
C THR A 314 -18.94 7.00 21.45
N VAL A 315 -20.03 7.73 21.72
CA VAL A 315 -20.07 8.76 22.77
C VAL A 315 -20.87 8.25 23.96
N ILE A 316 -20.27 8.32 25.15
CA ILE A 316 -20.87 7.93 26.42
C ILE A 316 -20.94 9.16 27.33
N ASP A 317 -22.15 9.50 27.74
CA ASP A 317 -22.37 10.55 28.73
C ASP A 317 -21.99 10.01 30.13
N ASP A 318 -20.94 10.58 30.72
CA ASP A 318 -20.38 10.22 32.02
C ASP A 318 -20.18 11.48 32.87
N GLN A 319 -21.02 11.66 33.89
CA GLN A 319 -20.95 12.79 34.83
C GLN A 319 -19.67 12.78 35.70
N ASN A 320 -18.94 11.67 35.71
CA ASN A 320 -17.70 11.50 36.48
C ASN A 320 -16.49 11.23 35.57
N PHE A 321 -16.52 11.68 34.31
CA PHE A 321 -15.42 11.43 33.37
C PHE A 321 -14.07 11.98 33.88
N ASP A 322 -14.06 13.07 34.68
CA ASP A 322 -12.84 13.60 35.31
C ASP A 322 -12.20 12.54 36.22
N ARG A 323 -13.01 11.89 37.06
CA ARG A 323 -12.56 10.81 37.94
C ARG A 323 -12.07 9.61 37.12
N ARG A 324 -12.80 9.23 36.06
CA ARG A 324 -12.37 8.17 35.13
C ARG A 324 -11.02 8.48 34.51
N SER A 325 -10.79 9.73 34.10
CA SER A 325 -9.54 10.17 33.49
C SER A 325 -8.36 9.99 34.43
N VAL A 326 -8.53 10.38 35.70
CA VAL A 326 -7.49 10.17 36.72
C VAL A 326 -7.28 8.68 37.00
N GLU A 327 -8.34 7.88 37.09
CA GLU A 327 -8.27 6.42 37.26
C GLU A 327 -7.58 5.72 36.05
N ALA A 328 -7.69 6.31 34.85
CA ALA A 328 -7.01 5.90 33.62
C ALA A 328 -5.55 6.37 33.52
N GLY A 329 -5.03 7.08 34.54
CA GLY A 329 -3.64 7.54 34.58
C GLY A 329 -3.41 8.94 34.00
N VAL A 330 -4.46 9.64 33.54
CA VAL A 330 -4.32 11.04 33.09
C VAL A 330 -3.95 11.91 34.30
N PRO A 331 -2.84 12.67 34.24
CA PRO A 331 -2.47 13.58 35.32
C PRO A 331 -3.57 14.62 35.57
N GLU A 332 -3.81 15.00 36.82
CA GLU A 332 -4.85 16.00 37.17
C GLU A 332 -4.66 17.32 36.42
N GLN A 333 -3.41 17.74 36.21
CA GLN A 333 -3.07 18.96 35.45
C GLN A 333 -3.22 18.80 33.93
N GLY A 334 -3.41 17.55 33.46
CA GLY A 334 -3.60 17.17 32.07
C GLY A 334 -5.03 16.79 31.72
N LEU A 335 -6.01 17.07 32.57
CA LEU A 335 -7.41 16.80 32.26
C LEU A 335 -7.88 17.67 31.09
N GLY A 336 -8.36 16.99 30.04
CA GLY A 336 -9.07 17.60 28.91
C GLY A 336 -10.59 17.68 29.14
N CYS A 337 -11.33 18.11 28.12
CA CYS A 337 -12.80 18.21 28.19
C CYS A 337 -13.54 16.87 28.16
N HIS A 338 -12.86 15.82 27.71
CA HIS A 338 -13.35 14.46 27.62
C HIS A 338 -12.16 13.51 27.77
N LEU A 339 -12.47 12.24 28.02
CA LEU A 339 -11.53 11.14 27.88
C LEU A 339 -11.94 10.32 26.66
N ALA A 340 -10.99 9.94 25.84
CA ALA A 340 -11.20 8.95 24.79
C ALA A 340 -10.30 7.74 25.01
N GLU A 341 -10.77 6.57 24.60
CA GLU A 341 -9.97 5.34 24.53
C GLU A 341 -10.01 4.81 23.10
N ILE A 342 -8.83 4.46 22.59
CA ILE A 342 -8.63 3.91 21.26
C ILE A 342 -7.46 2.93 21.29
N ASP A 343 -7.74 1.70 20.89
CA ASP A 343 -6.75 0.62 20.80
C ASP A 343 -5.86 0.39 22.03
N GLY A 344 -6.45 0.56 23.22
CA GLY A 344 -5.74 0.41 24.50
C GLY A 344 -4.97 1.66 24.95
N TYR A 345 -5.02 2.77 24.19
CA TYR A 345 -4.48 4.06 24.60
C TYR A 345 -5.58 5.01 25.06
N TYR A 346 -5.26 5.84 26.06
CA TYR A 346 -6.08 6.97 26.44
C TYR A 346 -5.68 8.25 25.71
N VAL A 347 -6.66 9.00 25.24
CA VAL A 347 -6.49 10.31 24.60
C VAL A 347 -7.35 11.32 25.36
N SER A 348 -6.72 12.22 26.10
CA SER A 348 -7.43 13.26 26.86
C SER A 348 -7.36 14.61 26.14
N GLY A 349 -8.53 15.22 25.92
CA GLY A 349 -8.65 16.51 25.24
C GLY A 349 -8.68 16.44 23.72
N LEU A 350 -8.58 17.60 23.08
CA LEU A 350 -8.87 17.79 21.65
C LEU A 350 -7.65 17.50 20.77
N VAL A 351 -7.11 16.27 20.86
CA VAL A 351 -5.89 15.88 20.16
C VAL A 351 -6.15 15.70 18.65
N PRO A 352 -5.40 16.38 17.75
CA PRO A 352 -5.53 16.20 16.30
C PRO A 352 -5.31 14.76 15.83
N THR A 353 -6.06 14.32 14.80
CA THR A 353 -5.97 12.97 14.24
C THR A 353 -4.58 12.57 13.76
N PRO A 354 -3.72 13.44 13.18
CA PRO A 354 -2.37 13.03 12.82
C PRO A 354 -1.52 12.59 14.02
N ILE A 355 -1.79 13.15 15.21
CA ILE A 355 -1.09 12.78 16.45
C ILE A 355 -1.64 11.45 16.99
N ILE A 356 -2.96 11.21 16.87
CA ILE A 356 -3.58 9.93 17.23
C ILE A 356 -3.11 8.82 16.28
N GLU A 357 -3.04 9.08 14.97
CA GLU A 357 -2.53 8.13 13.98
C GLU A 357 -1.05 7.82 14.25
N ARG A 358 -0.24 8.82 14.60
CA ARG A 358 1.14 8.60 15.04
C ARG A 358 1.21 7.72 16.29
N LEU A 359 0.38 7.96 17.31
CA LEU A 359 0.31 7.13 18.52
C LEU A 359 0.02 5.66 18.20
N LEU A 360 -0.98 5.42 17.34
CA LEU A 360 -1.42 4.08 16.98
C LEU A 360 -0.46 3.37 16.00
N THR A 361 0.35 4.14 15.28
CA THR A 361 1.38 3.63 14.37
C THR A 361 2.66 3.30 15.12
N GLU A 362 3.14 4.22 15.95
CA GLU A 362 4.42 4.08 16.67
C GLU A 362 4.32 3.12 17.87
N ARG A 363 3.11 2.92 18.42
CA ARG A 363 2.85 2.07 19.59
C ARG A 363 3.86 2.27 20.74
N PRO A 364 4.11 3.50 21.20
CA PRO A 364 5.02 3.72 22.32
C PRO A 364 4.50 3.05 23.60
N GLU A 365 5.42 2.62 24.47
CA GLU A 365 5.10 2.06 25.80
C GLU A 365 4.66 3.17 26.77
N ILE A 366 3.46 3.70 26.57
CA ILE A 366 2.81 4.73 27.39
C ILE A 366 1.33 4.37 27.58
N ASP A 367 0.68 4.94 28.58
CA ASP A 367 -0.75 4.70 28.83
C ASP A 367 -1.63 5.60 27.94
N GLY A 368 -1.12 6.78 27.57
CA GLY A 368 -1.87 7.69 26.72
C GLY A 368 -1.21 9.03 26.47
N ILE A 369 -1.94 9.88 25.76
CA ILE A 369 -1.55 11.26 25.46
C ILE A 369 -2.64 12.24 25.90
N THR A 370 -2.22 13.45 26.27
CA THR A 370 -3.12 14.54 26.63
C THR A 370 -2.76 15.83 25.92
N LEU A 371 -3.78 16.57 25.48
CA LEU A 371 -3.72 17.99 25.18
C LEU A 371 -4.45 18.75 26.29
N PRO A 372 -3.72 19.28 27.30
CA PRO A 372 -4.35 19.92 28.45
C PRO A 372 -5.13 21.20 28.07
N GLY A 373 -6.27 21.41 28.73
CA GLY A 373 -7.09 22.61 28.57
C GLY A 373 -7.95 22.61 27.30
N MET A 374 -8.19 23.81 26.75
CA MET A 374 -9.01 24.04 25.56
C MET A 374 -8.35 25.07 24.64
N PRO A 375 -7.29 24.70 23.91
CA PRO A 375 -6.68 25.61 22.95
C PRO A 375 -7.72 25.97 21.88
N ALA A 376 -7.94 27.26 21.63
CA ALA A 376 -8.93 27.73 20.67
C ALA A 376 -8.62 27.27 19.23
N ASN A 377 -7.37 26.89 18.97
CA ASN A 377 -6.85 26.40 17.72
C ASN A 377 -6.84 24.86 17.60
N ALA A 378 -7.47 24.14 18.54
CA ALA A 378 -7.62 22.69 18.50
C ALA A 378 -8.90 22.26 17.77
N PRO A 379 -8.92 21.06 17.15
CA PRO A 379 -10.13 20.52 16.51
C PRO A 379 -11.32 20.45 17.47
N GLY A 380 -12.50 20.87 17.03
CA GLY A 380 -13.70 20.99 17.87
C GLY A 380 -13.86 22.36 18.54
N MET A 381 -12.77 23.14 18.70
CA MET A 381 -12.81 24.58 18.97
C MET A 381 -12.68 25.41 17.68
N ALA A 382 -11.92 24.88 16.72
CA ALA A 382 -11.79 25.36 15.35
C ALA A 382 -12.12 24.22 14.35
N PRO A 383 -12.46 24.54 13.09
CA PRO A 383 -12.70 23.53 12.05
C PRO A 383 -11.48 22.62 11.82
N GLU A 384 -10.29 23.19 11.93
CA GLU A 384 -9.01 22.49 11.77
C GLU A 384 -7.98 23.03 12.77
N LYS A 385 -6.94 22.24 13.01
CA LYS A 385 -5.77 22.67 13.79
C LYS A 385 -5.08 23.84 13.09
N THR A 386 -4.78 24.91 13.84
CA THR A 386 -3.93 26.02 13.35
C THR A 386 -2.80 26.32 14.33
N GLY A 387 -1.61 26.69 13.84
CA GLY A 387 -0.45 26.92 14.72
C GLY A 387 -0.03 25.68 15.52
N THR A 388 0.74 25.90 16.59
CA THR A 388 1.37 24.83 17.37
C THR A 388 0.48 24.38 18.53
N LEU A 389 0.31 23.07 18.68
CA LEU A 389 -0.31 22.41 19.82
C LEU A 389 0.71 21.49 20.48
N LYS A 390 0.77 21.55 21.82
CA LYS A 390 1.70 20.75 22.60
C LYS A 390 0.96 19.63 23.32
N THR A 391 1.23 18.40 22.94
CA THR A 391 0.68 17.19 23.58
C THR A 391 1.72 16.51 24.45
N TYR A 392 1.26 15.87 25.52
CA TYR A 392 2.11 15.19 26.49
C TYR A 392 1.74 13.72 26.55
N ALA A 393 2.75 12.86 26.64
CA ALA A 393 2.56 11.44 26.94
C ALA A 393 2.57 11.24 28.45
N PHE A 394 1.79 10.28 28.94
CA PHE A 394 1.78 9.85 30.32
C PHE A 394 1.79 8.31 30.40
N GLY A 395 2.41 7.77 31.46
CA GLY A 395 2.44 6.34 31.76
C GLY A 395 3.35 6.04 32.96
N GLU A 396 3.74 4.78 33.14
CA GLU A 396 4.64 4.36 34.24
C GLU A 396 5.98 5.15 34.25
N GLY A 397 6.45 5.59 33.08
CA GLY A 397 7.67 6.40 32.92
C GLY A 397 7.52 7.89 33.29
N GLY A 398 6.33 8.34 33.71
CA GLY A 398 6.03 9.74 34.00
C GLY A 398 5.56 10.54 32.78
N ILE A 399 5.59 11.88 32.89
CA ILE A 399 5.04 12.78 31.86
C ILE A 399 6.17 13.33 30.98
N THR A 400 6.02 13.20 29.66
CA THR A 400 6.98 13.73 28.68
C THR A 400 6.25 14.49 27.55
N VAL A 401 6.99 15.31 26.80
CA VAL A 401 6.41 15.98 25.61
C VAL A 401 6.30 14.94 24.50
N TYR A 402 5.09 14.71 23.99
CA TYR A 402 4.83 13.78 22.90
C TYR A 402 4.79 14.48 21.54
N SER A 403 4.20 15.68 21.49
CA SER A 403 4.21 16.51 20.29
C SER A 403 4.30 17.99 20.65
N ASN A 404 4.89 18.78 19.76
CA ASN A 404 4.92 20.23 19.85
C ASN A 404 4.96 20.80 18.43
N GLU A 405 3.87 20.58 17.69
CA GLU A 405 3.76 20.87 16.26
C GLU A 405 2.44 21.55 15.94
#